data_AF-A0AA36D253-F1
#
_entry.id   AF-A0AA36D253-F1
#
_cell.length_a   1.000
_cell.length_b   1.000
_cell.length_c   1.000
_cell.angle_alpha   90.00
_cell.angle_beta   90.00
_cell.angle_gamma   90.00
#
_symmetry.space_group_name_H-M   'P 1'
#
loop_
_entity.id
_entity.type
_entity.pdbx_description
1 polymer ?
#
loop_
_entity_poly.entity_id
_entity_poly.type
_entity_poly.pdbx_seq_one_letter_code
_entity_poly.pdbx_strand_id
1 'polypeptide(L)'
;MSSYTSSSTRRRPISRLQAEERVLDKISRDAEERMQKKRQAREEARQIRMHQMERKIVEDDAEHYRVDGASTSNGHGGASTREEQEGLEDRIDEMEDKFQEVMKLYAALDNEKSALLYECELLKDDLEEKEVLLSQSNRESRDLVSEVRALKRTIDGLKATQEQLKAEIAHRDYLIQENGFTLVQTESENPDRPTEITRTDPVVFSVETMKALEKVIPGATNIDEKVRKLVDTNKKMRKDIEELEQTMLARRQRQNERGDSLHNGHQEDVNNLKDQLKEASKQLGEYKLKLQEAERESTNMQGNLIRIEGQMKRYKQGLESSEKEIDELRKENRTLKKELRDATNSLDEVKDTNRHLQSRLEKLRSSRGLPASSADI
;
A
#
# COMPACT_ATOMS: atom_id res chain seq x y z
N MET A 1 24.20 1.35 -44.67
CA MET A 1 24.08 2.65 -43.96
C MET A 1 22.91 2.56 -43.02
N SER A 2 23.18 2.87 -41.75
CA SER A 2 22.28 2.78 -40.60
C SER A 2 21.14 3.80 -40.69
N SER A 3 19.94 3.43 -40.21
CA SER A 3 18.99 4.42 -39.68
C SER A 3 18.43 3.90 -38.36
N TYR A 4 18.86 4.60 -37.30
CA TYR A 4 18.60 4.31 -35.90
C TYR A 4 17.13 4.55 -35.56
N THR A 5 16.48 3.56 -34.94
CA THR A 5 15.24 3.76 -34.19
C THR A 5 15.59 4.43 -32.87
N SER A 6 15.27 5.73 -32.75
CA SER A 6 15.40 6.45 -31.48
C SER A 6 14.27 6.01 -30.55
N SER A 7 14.61 5.18 -29.56
CA SER A 7 13.74 4.82 -28.44
C SER A 7 13.56 6.04 -27.52
N SER A 8 12.54 6.85 -27.82
CA SER A 8 12.12 7.94 -26.94
C SER A 8 11.58 7.34 -25.64
N THR A 9 12.43 7.30 -24.62
CA THR A 9 12.09 6.93 -23.25
C THR A 9 11.17 8.01 -22.68
N ARG A 10 9.85 7.84 -22.81
CA ARG A 10 8.87 8.66 -22.08
C ARG A 10 9.06 8.42 -20.59
N ARG A 11 9.76 9.34 -19.92
CA ARG A 11 9.78 9.43 -18.46
C ARG A 11 8.33 9.58 -17.98
N ARG A 12 7.82 8.57 -17.27
CA ARG A 12 6.53 8.63 -16.59
C ARG A 12 6.57 9.80 -15.60
N PRO A 13 5.49 10.61 -15.49
CA PRO A 13 5.47 11.71 -14.54
C PRO A 13 5.48 11.11 -13.13
N ILE A 14 6.51 11.45 -12.37
CA ILE A 14 6.63 11.07 -10.96
C ILE A 14 5.43 11.72 -10.25
N SER A 15 4.60 10.91 -9.61
CA SER A 15 3.47 11.38 -8.80
C SER A 15 3.97 12.41 -7.78
N ARG A 16 3.22 13.48 -7.57
CA ARG A 16 3.57 14.56 -6.62
C ARG A 16 3.94 14.02 -5.22
N LEU A 17 3.30 12.93 -4.80
CA LEU A 17 3.60 12.22 -3.55
C LEU A 17 5.02 11.61 -3.54
N GLN A 18 5.46 11.02 -4.65
CA GLN A 18 6.81 10.44 -4.77
C GLN A 18 7.90 11.51 -4.88
N ALA A 19 7.56 12.70 -5.39
CA ALA A 19 8.48 13.84 -5.40
C ALA A 19 8.63 14.43 -3.98
N GLU A 20 7.53 14.57 -3.25
CA GLU A 20 7.53 15.05 -1.86
C GLU A 20 8.24 14.06 -0.91
N GLU A 21 8.04 12.74 -1.08
CA GLU A 21 8.72 11.69 -0.31
C GLU A 21 10.25 11.74 -0.52
N ARG A 22 10.72 11.91 -1.75
CA ARG A 22 12.16 12.05 -2.05
C ARG A 22 12.79 13.31 -1.46
N VAL A 23 12.03 14.39 -1.35
CA VAL A 23 12.49 15.63 -0.73
C VAL A 23 12.60 15.45 0.79
N LEU A 24 11.63 14.79 1.42
CA LEU A 24 11.66 14.49 2.86
C LEU A 24 12.79 13.53 3.24
N ASP A 25 13.05 12.52 2.42
CA ASP A 25 14.19 11.61 2.56
C ASP A 25 15.53 12.34 2.49
N LYS A 26 15.65 13.29 1.56
CA LYS A 26 16.87 14.09 1.39
C LYS A 26 17.08 15.03 2.58
N ILE A 27 16.02 15.66 3.07
CA ILE A 27 16.09 16.53 4.26
C ILE A 27 16.49 15.72 5.49
N SER A 28 15.95 14.51 5.65
CA SER A 28 16.28 13.62 6.78
C SER A 28 17.74 13.17 6.74
N ARG A 29 18.23 12.74 5.57
CA ARG A 29 19.65 12.41 5.37
C ARG A 29 20.59 13.61 5.56
N ASP A 30 20.25 14.77 5.01
CA ASP A 30 21.06 15.99 5.19
C ASP A 30 21.08 16.43 6.67
N ALA A 31 20.01 16.17 7.44
CA ALA A 31 19.96 16.44 8.87
C ALA A 31 20.80 15.43 9.68
N GLU A 32 20.71 14.13 9.36
CA GLU A 32 21.54 13.08 9.97
C GLU A 32 23.03 13.33 9.71
N GLU A 33 23.41 13.67 8.47
CA GLU A 33 24.81 13.94 8.12
C GLU A 33 25.35 15.16 8.87
N ARG A 34 24.54 16.22 9.05
CA ARG A 34 24.91 17.38 9.86
C ARG A 34 25.08 17.01 11.33
N MET A 35 24.19 16.19 11.87
CA MET A 35 24.29 15.71 13.25
C MET A 35 25.52 14.80 13.44
N GLN A 36 25.82 13.95 12.46
CA GLN A 36 27.01 13.09 12.47
C GLN A 36 28.30 13.90 12.41
N LYS A 37 28.38 14.92 11.54
CA LYS A 37 29.53 15.86 11.51
C LYS A 37 29.68 16.61 12.83
N LYS A 38 28.57 17.01 13.46
CA LYS A 38 28.60 17.65 14.78
C LYS A 38 29.11 16.68 15.85
N ARG A 39 28.72 15.39 15.80
CA ARG A 39 29.25 14.35 16.70
C ARG A 39 30.74 14.13 16.48
N GLN A 40 31.18 13.99 15.24
CA GLN A 40 32.60 13.84 14.90
C GLN A 40 33.44 15.02 15.37
N ALA A 41 32.99 16.26 15.13
CA ALA A 41 33.69 17.45 15.60
C ALA A 41 33.76 17.54 17.14
N ARG A 42 32.72 17.07 17.85
CA ARG A 42 32.73 16.95 19.31
C ARG A 42 33.70 15.87 19.78
N GLU A 43 33.75 14.72 19.11
CA GLU A 43 34.71 13.64 19.37
C GLU A 43 36.15 14.12 19.19
N GLU A 44 36.44 14.80 18.08
CA GLU A 44 37.75 15.37 17.78
C GLU A 44 38.14 16.45 18.81
N ALA A 45 37.19 17.31 19.20
CA ALA A 45 37.42 18.30 20.26
C ALA A 45 37.72 17.64 21.62
N ARG A 46 37.03 16.53 21.94
CA ARG A 46 37.30 15.72 23.14
C ARG A 46 38.71 15.13 23.08
N GLN A 47 39.11 14.56 21.94
CA GLN A 47 40.46 13.99 21.75
C GLN A 47 41.56 15.05 21.87
N ILE A 48 41.41 16.21 21.23
CA ILE A 48 42.39 17.30 21.30
C ILE A 48 42.55 17.80 22.74
N ARG A 49 41.44 17.96 23.46
CA ARG A 49 41.44 18.46 24.83
C ARG A 49 42.06 17.44 25.81
N MET A 50 41.78 16.15 25.60
CA MET A 50 42.39 15.06 26.36
C MET A 50 43.92 15.05 26.17
N HIS A 51 44.38 15.15 24.92
CA HIS A 51 45.81 15.18 24.61
C HIS A 51 46.53 16.43 25.15
N GLN A 52 45.85 17.58 25.21
CA GLN A 52 46.39 18.79 25.85
C GLN A 52 46.53 18.65 27.36
N MET A 53 45.60 17.95 28.00
CA MET A 53 45.67 17.68 29.44
C MET A 53 46.80 16.70 29.76
N GLU A 54 46.95 15.61 29.00
CA GLU A 54 48.08 14.69 29.11
C GLU A 54 49.42 15.42 28.97
N ARG A 55 49.51 16.34 28.00
CA ARG A 55 50.70 17.17 27.83
C ARG A 55 50.99 18.08 29.01
N LYS A 56 49.97 18.72 29.60
CA LYS A 56 50.16 19.57 30.78
C LYS A 56 50.64 18.77 31.98
N ILE A 57 50.07 17.59 32.22
CA ILE A 57 50.52 16.69 33.29
C ILE A 57 52.00 16.35 33.12
N VAL A 58 52.42 16.00 31.89
CA VAL A 58 53.83 15.69 31.58
C VAL A 58 54.75 16.91 31.70
N GLU A 59 54.29 18.11 31.30
CA GLU A 59 55.07 19.35 31.39
C GLU A 59 55.22 19.81 32.87
N ASP A 60 54.16 19.72 33.67
CA ASP A 60 54.19 20.05 35.11
C ASP A 60 55.05 19.05 35.90
N ASP A 61 54.98 17.75 35.58
CA ASP A 61 55.89 16.73 36.13
C ASP A 61 57.36 17.03 35.77
N ALA A 62 57.63 17.49 34.54
CA ALA A 62 58.99 17.82 34.08
C ALA A 62 59.56 19.09 34.73
N GLU A 63 58.74 20.12 34.97
CA GLU A 63 59.15 21.34 35.67
C GLU A 63 59.36 21.11 37.18
N HIS A 64 58.60 20.20 37.79
CA HIS A 64 58.84 19.77 39.18
C HIS A 64 60.27 19.19 39.37
N TYR A 65 60.80 18.44 38.39
CA TYR A 65 62.18 17.93 38.44
C TYR A 65 63.27 18.98 38.17
N ARG A 66 62.93 20.12 37.55
CA ARG A 66 63.91 21.19 37.24
C ARG A 66 64.19 22.09 38.43
N VAL A 67 63.19 22.33 39.29
CA VAL A 67 63.32 23.19 40.46
C VAL A 67 64.19 22.54 41.56
N ASP A 68 64.13 21.21 41.72
CA ASP A 68 64.99 20.47 42.66
C ASP A 68 66.48 20.41 42.25
N GLY A 69 66.80 20.70 40.98
CA GLY A 69 68.17 20.65 40.44
C GLY A 69 68.96 21.97 40.54
N ALA A 70 68.34 23.07 40.98
CA ALA A 70 68.89 24.42 40.87
C ALA A 70 69.09 25.11 42.23
N SER A 71 69.57 24.39 43.24
CA SER A 71 70.03 24.97 44.51
C SER A 71 71.49 24.59 44.77
N THR A 72 72.44 25.33 44.18
CA THR A 72 73.86 25.28 44.57
C THR A 72 74.32 26.66 45.06
N SER A 73 74.32 26.77 46.40
CA SER A 73 75.23 27.50 47.29
C SER A 73 75.92 28.78 46.79
N ASN A 74 75.61 29.92 47.43
CA ASN A 74 76.54 31.04 47.53
C ASN A 74 76.31 31.89 48.80
N GLY A 75 77.39 32.25 49.52
CA GLY A 75 77.46 33.18 50.67
C GLY A 75 77.89 32.47 51.97
N HIS A 76 79.08 32.61 52.56
CA HIS A 76 79.96 33.73 52.93
C HIS A 76 79.47 34.60 54.12
N GLY A 77 79.84 34.16 55.35
CA GLY A 77 80.47 34.98 56.39
C GLY A 77 79.63 35.85 57.33
N GLY A 78 79.79 35.67 58.65
CA GLY A 78 79.58 36.72 59.65
C GLY A 78 79.02 36.26 60.99
N ALA A 79 79.84 36.25 62.04
CA ALA A 79 79.49 35.80 63.39
C ALA A 79 78.67 36.83 64.19
N SER A 80 77.46 36.45 64.62
CA SER A 80 76.78 36.99 65.81
C SER A 80 75.73 35.98 66.30
N THR A 81 75.83 35.53 67.55
CA THR A 81 74.82 34.66 68.24
C THR A 81 74.29 33.47 67.42
N ARG A 82 75.22 32.56 67.12
CA ARG A 82 75.05 31.36 66.31
C ARG A 82 73.88 30.45 66.70
N GLU A 83 73.58 30.29 67.99
CA GLU A 83 72.53 29.35 68.44
C GLU A 83 71.10 29.88 68.23
N GLU A 84 70.88 31.20 68.28
CA GLU A 84 69.55 31.80 68.02
C GLU A 84 69.28 31.99 66.52
N GLN A 85 70.33 32.23 65.71
CA GLN A 85 70.22 32.25 64.25
C GLN A 85 70.00 30.86 63.66
N GLU A 86 70.75 29.84 64.11
CA GLU A 86 70.56 28.44 63.65
C GLU A 86 69.13 27.95 63.98
N GLY A 87 68.60 28.24 65.17
CA GLY A 87 67.22 27.83 65.52
C GLY A 87 66.10 28.60 64.81
N LEU A 88 66.37 29.82 64.30
CA LEU A 88 65.45 30.57 63.45
C LEU A 88 65.54 30.10 61.99
N GLU A 89 66.73 29.75 61.52
CA GLU A 89 66.97 29.13 60.21
C GLU A 89 66.27 27.75 60.15
N ASP A 90 66.43 26.88 61.15
CA ASP A 90 65.72 25.60 61.23
C ASP A 90 64.18 25.77 61.23
N ARG A 91 63.68 26.83 61.88
CA ARG A 91 62.24 27.14 61.90
C ARG A 91 61.73 27.63 60.55
N ILE A 92 62.57 28.37 59.81
CA ILE A 92 62.27 28.83 58.46
C ILE A 92 62.27 27.62 57.53
N ASP A 93 63.27 26.75 57.60
CA ASP A 93 63.35 25.51 56.81
C ASP A 93 62.14 24.60 57.06
N GLU A 94 61.75 24.39 58.33
CA GLU A 94 60.54 23.63 58.67
C GLU A 94 59.24 24.26 58.10
N MET A 95 59.19 25.59 58.02
CA MET A 95 58.03 26.31 57.47
C MET A 95 58.03 26.27 55.94
N GLU A 96 59.22 26.29 55.32
CA GLU A 96 59.41 26.12 53.89
C GLU A 96 59.03 24.70 53.46
N ASP A 97 59.44 23.67 54.20
CA ASP A 97 59.06 22.27 53.95
C ASP A 97 57.54 22.08 54.01
N LYS A 98 56.90 22.62 55.05
CA LYS A 98 55.42 22.58 55.19
C LYS A 98 54.74 23.35 54.06
N PHE A 99 55.29 24.48 53.63
CA PHE A 99 54.74 25.23 52.51
C PHE A 99 54.86 24.43 51.21
N GLN A 100 56.01 23.79 50.95
CA GLN A 100 56.21 22.92 49.79
C GLN A 100 55.24 21.73 49.81
N GLU A 101 55.01 21.10 50.98
CA GLU A 101 54.04 20.01 51.12
C GLU A 101 52.60 20.48 50.80
N VAL A 102 52.19 21.64 51.31
CA VAL A 102 50.89 22.24 50.99
C VAL A 102 50.78 22.57 49.50
N MET A 103 51.84 23.08 48.87
CA MET A 103 51.84 23.38 47.44
C MET A 103 51.73 22.11 46.59
N LYS A 104 52.39 21.01 46.98
CA LYS A 104 52.26 19.69 46.32
C LYS A 104 50.82 19.16 46.41
N LEU A 105 50.21 19.25 47.59
CA LEU A 105 48.81 18.86 47.80
C LEU A 105 47.86 19.74 46.99
N TYR A 106 48.11 21.04 46.91
CA TYR A 106 47.31 21.97 46.12
C TYR A 106 47.38 21.66 44.63
N ALA A 107 48.56 21.37 44.10
CA ALA A 107 48.74 20.95 42.71
C ALA A 107 48.02 19.61 42.42
N ALA A 108 48.13 18.62 43.32
CA ALA A 108 47.41 17.36 43.20
C ALA A 108 45.89 17.56 43.17
N LEU A 109 45.36 18.43 44.04
CA LEU A 109 43.94 18.76 44.08
C LEU A 109 43.46 19.48 42.82
N ASP A 110 44.26 20.40 42.26
CA ASP A 110 43.89 21.11 41.03
C ASP A 110 43.90 20.18 39.80
N ASN A 111 44.80 19.19 39.78
CA ASN A 111 44.82 18.12 38.79
C ASN A 111 43.58 17.23 38.90
N GLU A 112 43.22 16.79 40.10
CA GLU A 112 42.01 15.98 40.32
C GLU A 112 40.73 16.76 39.96
N LYS A 113 40.65 18.03 40.36
CA LYS A 113 39.55 18.93 39.98
C LYS A 113 39.45 19.08 38.47
N SER A 114 40.58 19.25 37.78
CA SER A 114 40.62 19.32 36.33
C SER A 114 40.10 18.02 35.72
N ALA A 115 40.62 16.86 36.14
CA ALA A 115 40.17 15.54 35.68
C ALA A 115 38.65 15.33 35.85
N LEU A 116 38.11 15.65 37.02
CA LEU A 116 36.67 15.55 37.29
C LEU A 116 35.82 16.51 36.45
N LEU A 117 36.33 17.72 36.16
CA LEU A 117 35.65 18.65 35.26
C LEU A 117 35.54 18.08 33.85
N TYR A 118 36.59 17.43 33.35
CA TYR A 118 36.56 16.77 32.05
C TYR A 118 35.60 15.59 32.02
N GLU A 119 35.57 14.78 33.08
CA GLU A 119 34.58 13.69 33.20
C GLU A 119 33.14 14.24 33.20
N CYS A 120 32.89 15.34 33.90
CA CYS A 120 31.59 16.02 33.88
C CYS A 120 31.19 16.53 32.48
N GLU A 121 32.15 17.03 31.70
CA GLU A 121 31.90 17.45 30.31
C GLU A 121 31.58 16.26 29.40
N LEU A 122 32.33 15.16 29.54
CA LEU A 122 32.10 13.92 28.80
C LEU A 122 30.70 13.36 29.07
N LEU A 123 30.30 13.30 30.34
CA LEU A 123 28.98 12.83 30.76
C LEU A 123 27.85 13.73 30.26
N LYS A 124 28.07 15.06 30.17
CA LYS A 124 27.07 15.99 29.60
C LYS A 124 26.86 15.74 28.10
N ASP A 125 27.94 15.58 27.36
CA ASP A 125 27.85 15.29 25.93
C ASP A 125 27.16 13.93 25.67
N ASP A 126 27.45 12.93 26.50
CA ASP A 126 26.80 11.62 26.42
C ASP A 126 25.30 11.71 26.75
N LEU A 127 24.93 12.52 27.74
CA LEU A 127 23.53 12.82 28.05
C LEU A 127 22.82 13.47 26.86
N GLU A 128 23.43 14.49 26.24
CA GLU A 128 22.88 15.13 25.04
C GLU A 128 22.67 14.13 23.90
N GLU A 129 23.62 13.20 23.70
CA GLU A 129 23.49 12.16 22.68
C GLU A 129 22.32 11.21 22.97
N LYS A 130 22.17 10.78 24.23
CA LYS A 130 21.05 9.94 24.65
C LYS A 130 19.70 10.64 24.49
N GLU A 131 19.62 11.94 24.78
CA GLU A 131 18.38 12.73 24.59
C GLU A 131 17.97 12.80 23.11
N VAL A 132 18.94 12.97 22.20
CA VAL A 132 18.68 12.96 20.76
C VAL A 132 18.19 11.58 20.31
N LEU A 133 18.84 10.50 20.75
CA LEU A 133 18.43 9.12 20.42
C LEU A 133 17.03 8.80 20.95
N LEU A 134 16.72 9.21 22.17
CA LEU A 134 15.39 9.06 22.75
C LEU A 134 14.34 9.83 21.95
N SER A 135 14.64 11.06 21.54
CA SER A 135 13.76 11.88 20.72
C SER A 135 13.48 11.25 19.35
N GLN A 136 14.52 10.68 18.73
CA GLN A 136 14.41 9.97 17.46
C GLN A 136 13.56 8.69 17.61
N SER A 137 13.87 7.84 18.60
CA SER A 137 13.12 6.61 18.87
C SER A 137 11.64 6.88 19.18
N ASN A 138 11.34 7.97 19.90
CA ASN A 138 9.97 8.41 20.16
C ASN A 138 9.23 8.85 18.88
N ARG A 139 9.94 9.47 17.93
CA ARG A 139 9.36 9.84 16.63
C ARG A 139 9.04 8.61 15.80
N GLU A 140 10.01 7.70 15.66
CA GLU A 140 9.82 6.43 14.94
C GLU A 140 8.67 5.60 15.53
N SER A 141 8.56 5.55 16.87
CA SER A 141 7.45 4.88 17.55
C SER A 141 6.08 5.50 17.19
N ARG A 142 6.00 6.84 17.07
CA ARG A 142 4.76 7.51 16.65
C ARG A 142 4.41 7.22 15.20
N ASP A 143 5.41 7.20 14.32
CA ASP A 143 5.25 6.91 12.90
C ASP A 143 4.76 5.46 12.70
N LEU A 144 5.40 4.49 13.35
CA LEU A 144 4.95 3.09 13.37
C LEU A 144 3.53 2.93 13.91
N VAL A 145 3.18 3.62 15.01
CA VAL A 145 1.82 3.59 15.54
C VAL A 145 0.81 4.17 14.54
N SER A 146 1.17 5.21 13.80
CA SER A 146 0.34 5.78 12.74
C SER A 146 0.14 4.79 11.59
N GLU A 147 1.20 4.12 11.15
CA GLU A 147 1.16 3.09 10.12
C GLU A 147 0.31 1.89 10.52
N VAL A 148 0.46 1.39 11.75
CA VAL A 148 -0.38 0.31 12.29
C VAL A 148 -1.87 0.70 12.28
N ARG A 149 -2.20 1.95 12.63
CA ARG A 149 -3.59 2.44 12.54
C ARG A 149 -4.08 2.49 11.10
N ALA A 150 -3.25 2.89 10.15
CA ALA A 150 -3.60 2.90 8.73
C ALA A 150 -3.86 1.48 8.19
N LEU A 151 -2.95 0.54 8.48
CA LEU A 151 -3.09 -0.87 8.10
C LEU A 151 -4.35 -1.50 8.69
N LYS A 152 -4.67 -1.21 9.96
CA LYS A 152 -5.92 -1.68 10.59
C LYS A 152 -7.16 -1.20 9.81
N ARG A 153 -7.23 0.08 9.45
CA ARG A 153 -8.35 0.61 8.62
C ARG A 153 -8.46 -0.10 7.28
N THR A 154 -7.33 -0.38 6.62
CA THR A 154 -7.30 -1.13 5.36
C THR A 154 -7.81 -2.56 5.55
N ILE A 155 -7.37 -3.25 6.60
CA ILE A 155 -7.84 -4.61 6.94
C ILE A 155 -9.35 -4.61 7.20
N ASP A 156 -9.86 -3.65 7.97
CA ASP A 156 -11.28 -3.56 8.28
C ASP A 156 -12.11 -3.29 7.01
N GLY A 157 -11.61 -2.43 6.12
CA GLY A 157 -12.22 -2.20 4.80
C GLY A 157 -12.25 -3.47 3.94
N LEU A 158 -11.15 -4.23 3.89
CA LEU A 158 -11.08 -5.49 3.14
C LEU A 158 -11.98 -6.58 3.74
N LYS A 159 -12.14 -6.62 5.07
CA LYS A 159 -13.07 -7.54 5.73
C LYS A 159 -14.52 -7.22 5.37
N ALA A 160 -14.88 -5.93 5.38
CA ALA A 160 -16.22 -5.51 5.00
C ALA A 160 -16.55 -5.87 3.54
N THR A 161 -15.61 -5.65 2.60
CA THR A 161 -15.82 -6.05 1.20
C THR A 161 -15.87 -7.57 1.04
N GLN A 162 -15.06 -8.32 1.78
CA GLN A 162 -15.13 -9.79 1.79
C GLN A 162 -16.48 -10.30 2.30
N GLU A 163 -17.01 -9.70 3.36
CA GLU A 163 -18.31 -10.06 3.92
C GLU A 163 -19.45 -9.74 2.94
N GLN A 164 -19.39 -8.58 2.30
CA GLN A 164 -20.34 -8.21 1.23
C GLN A 164 -20.31 -9.21 0.07
N LEU A 165 -19.12 -9.54 -0.45
CA LEU A 165 -18.98 -10.50 -1.55
C LEU A 165 -19.50 -11.90 -1.16
N LYS A 166 -19.25 -12.33 0.09
CA LYS A 166 -19.81 -13.59 0.60
C LYS A 166 -21.34 -13.55 0.64
N ALA A 167 -21.93 -12.45 1.08
CA ALA A 167 -23.39 -12.28 1.10
C ALA A 167 -23.98 -12.26 -0.31
N GLU A 168 -23.35 -11.57 -1.26
CA GLU A 168 -23.76 -11.53 -2.67
C GLU A 168 -23.68 -12.91 -3.33
N ILE A 169 -22.62 -13.68 -3.06
CA ILE A 169 -22.48 -15.08 -3.51
C ILE A 169 -23.58 -15.95 -2.92
N ALA A 170 -23.82 -15.86 -1.61
CA ALA A 170 -24.88 -16.64 -0.95
C ALA A 170 -26.26 -16.30 -1.51
N HIS A 171 -26.54 -15.02 -1.78
CA HIS A 171 -27.79 -14.59 -2.39
C HIS A 171 -27.94 -15.09 -3.83
N ARG A 172 -26.86 -15.04 -4.64
CA ARG A 172 -26.86 -15.62 -5.98
C ARG A 172 -27.11 -17.13 -5.94
N ASP A 173 -26.46 -17.85 -5.04
CA ASP A 173 -26.61 -19.30 -4.92
C ASP A 173 -28.04 -19.66 -4.45
N TYR A 174 -28.65 -18.84 -3.57
CA TYR A 174 -30.06 -18.93 -3.20
C TYR A 174 -30.99 -18.75 -4.41
N LEU A 175 -30.78 -17.71 -5.23
CA LEU A 175 -31.58 -17.48 -6.44
C LEU A 175 -31.45 -18.62 -7.45
N ILE A 176 -30.27 -19.20 -7.61
CA ILE A 176 -30.05 -20.37 -8.48
C ILE A 176 -30.92 -21.54 -8.00
N GLN A 177 -30.91 -21.80 -6.69
CA GLN A 177 -31.69 -22.88 -6.09
C GLN A 177 -33.20 -22.64 -6.15
N GLU A 178 -33.65 -21.42 -5.87
CA GLU A 178 -35.07 -21.02 -5.92
C GLU A 178 -35.66 -21.22 -7.33
N ASN A 179 -34.87 -20.96 -8.37
CA ASN A 179 -35.26 -21.19 -9.76
C ASN A 179 -35.12 -22.66 -10.22
N GLY A 180 -34.85 -23.59 -9.29
CA GLY A 180 -34.79 -25.03 -9.59
C GLY A 180 -33.49 -25.47 -10.27
N PHE A 181 -32.39 -24.73 -10.09
CA PHE A 181 -31.07 -25.08 -10.60
C PHE A 181 -30.08 -25.39 -9.47
N THR A 182 -28.99 -26.08 -9.80
CA THR A 182 -27.86 -26.39 -8.91
C THR A 182 -26.54 -26.12 -9.60
N LEU A 183 -25.56 -25.61 -8.85
CA LEU A 183 -24.18 -25.51 -9.32
C LEU A 183 -23.47 -26.86 -9.16
N VAL A 184 -22.85 -27.34 -10.22
CA VAL A 184 -22.01 -28.54 -10.18
C VAL A 184 -20.60 -28.19 -10.65
N GLN A 185 -19.63 -28.55 -9.81
CA GLN A 185 -18.22 -28.44 -10.18
C GLN A 185 -17.86 -29.59 -11.11
N THR A 186 -17.33 -29.24 -12.27
CA THR A 186 -16.72 -30.19 -13.18
C THR A 186 -15.26 -30.35 -12.78
N GLU A 187 -14.78 -31.58 -12.82
CA GLU A 187 -13.38 -31.92 -12.60
C GLU A 187 -12.83 -32.41 -13.92
N SER A 188 -11.83 -31.71 -14.45
CA SER A 188 -11.14 -32.16 -15.67
C SER A 188 -9.85 -32.84 -15.24
N GLU A 189 -9.68 -34.11 -15.64
CA GLU A 189 -8.38 -34.77 -15.57
C GLU A 189 -7.51 -34.24 -16.70
N ASN A 190 -6.30 -33.78 -16.35
CA ASN A 190 -5.33 -33.29 -17.31
C ASN A 190 -4.69 -34.50 -18.04
N PRO A 191 -4.85 -34.67 -19.37
CA PRO A 191 -4.42 -35.88 -20.07
C PRO A 191 -2.89 -36.11 -20.03
N ASP A 192 -2.10 -35.07 -19.78
CA ASP A 192 -0.63 -35.15 -19.66
C ASP A 192 -0.14 -35.42 -18.21
N ARG A 193 -0.99 -35.24 -17.19
CA ARG A 193 -0.64 -35.41 -15.77
C ARG A 193 -1.85 -35.94 -14.97
N PRO A 194 -2.01 -37.26 -14.84
CA PRO A 194 -3.18 -37.88 -14.20
C PRO A 194 -3.32 -37.64 -12.69
N THR A 195 -2.36 -36.97 -12.04
CA THR A 195 -2.44 -36.57 -10.62
C THR A 195 -2.91 -35.14 -10.39
N GLU A 196 -3.10 -34.35 -11.45
CA GLU A 196 -3.45 -32.92 -11.36
C GLU A 196 -4.94 -32.73 -11.70
N ILE A 197 -5.79 -32.71 -10.68
CA ILE A 197 -7.23 -32.43 -10.83
C ILE A 197 -7.40 -30.91 -10.98
N THR A 198 -7.75 -30.45 -12.18
CA THR A 198 -8.14 -29.05 -12.38
C THR A 198 -9.64 -28.92 -12.12
N ARG A 199 -9.98 -28.17 -11.08
CA ARG A 199 -11.37 -27.75 -10.83
C ARG A 199 -11.73 -26.69 -11.85
N THR A 200 -12.68 -27.00 -12.72
CA THR A 200 -13.18 -26.06 -13.72
C THR A 200 -14.30 -25.21 -13.14
N ASP A 201 -14.65 -24.12 -13.84
CA ASP A 201 -15.69 -23.21 -13.40
C ASP A 201 -17.02 -23.95 -13.17
N PRO A 202 -17.76 -23.66 -12.08
CA PRO A 202 -19.02 -24.32 -11.80
C PRO A 202 -20.03 -24.09 -12.92
N VAL A 203 -20.70 -25.16 -13.33
CA VAL A 203 -21.74 -25.12 -14.36
C VAL A 203 -23.12 -25.29 -13.71
N VAL A 204 -24.12 -24.61 -14.27
CA VAL A 204 -25.50 -24.63 -13.75
C VAL A 204 -26.29 -25.74 -14.45
N PHE A 205 -26.96 -26.59 -13.68
CA PHE A 205 -27.87 -27.64 -14.17
C PHE A 205 -29.23 -27.55 -13.49
N SER A 206 -30.29 -28.00 -14.15
CA SER A 206 -31.60 -28.14 -13.49
C SER A 206 -31.53 -29.24 -12.42
N VAL A 207 -32.12 -28.98 -11.25
CA VAL A 207 -32.25 -29.96 -10.16
C VAL A 207 -32.92 -31.25 -10.67
N GLU A 208 -33.92 -31.12 -11.54
CA GLU A 208 -34.64 -32.26 -12.11
C GLU A 208 -33.74 -33.11 -13.01
N THR A 209 -32.94 -32.47 -13.86
CA THR A 209 -32.00 -33.17 -14.75
C THR A 209 -30.96 -33.95 -13.96
N MET A 210 -30.43 -33.34 -12.89
CA MET A 210 -29.46 -33.99 -12.02
C MET A 210 -30.08 -35.15 -11.25
N LYS A 211 -31.30 -34.98 -10.74
CA LYS A 211 -32.04 -36.03 -10.03
C LYS A 211 -32.38 -37.21 -10.94
N ALA A 212 -32.78 -36.95 -12.18
CA ALA A 212 -33.04 -37.98 -13.17
C ALA A 212 -31.75 -38.75 -13.51
N LEU A 213 -30.64 -38.03 -13.70
CA LEU A 213 -29.34 -38.63 -14.01
C LEU A 213 -28.83 -39.51 -12.85
N GLU A 214 -28.97 -39.07 -11.60
CA GLU A 214 -28.64 -39.88 -10.41
C GLU A 214 -29.47 -41.16 -10.33
N LYS A 215 -30.75 -41.08 -10.66
CA LYS A 215 -31.65 -42.24 -10.64
C LYS A 215 -31.29 -43.28 -11.70
N VAL A 216 -30.90 -42.83 -12.91
CA VAL A 216 -30.54 -43.74 -14.01
C VAL A 216 -29.14 -44.32 -13.79
N ILE A 217 -28.21 -43.55 -13.21
CA ILE A 217 -26.80 -43.92 -13.03
C ILE A 217 -26.35 -43.60 -11.61
N PRO A 218 -26.72 -44.45 -10.63
CA PRO A 218 -26.31 -44.28 -9.25
C PRO A 218 -24.81 -44.60 -9.09
N GLY A 219 -24.14 -43.87 -8.20
CA GLY A 219 -22.78 -44.19 -7.74
C GLY A 219 -21.62 -43.76 -8.65
N ALA A 220 -21.88 -43.02 -9.73
CA ALA A 220 -20.84 -42.32 -10.49
C ALA A 220 -20.45 -41.00 -9.78
N THR A 221 -19.16 -40.68 -9.76
CA THR A 221 -18.60 -39.60 -8.92
C THR A 221 -18.74 -38.22 -9.54
N ASN A 222 -18.75 -38.12 -10.88
CA ASN A 222 -18.89 -36.86 -11.60
C ASN A 222 -19.90 -36.95 -12.77
N ILE A 223 -20.32 -35.79 -13.27
CA ILE A 223 -21.30 -35.69 -14.36
C ILE A 223 -20.78 -36.35 -15.64
N ASP A 224 -19.50 -36.17 -15.97
CA ASP A 224 -18.92 -36.70 -17.21
C ASP A 224 -18.93 -38.23 -17.23
N GLU A 225 -18.65 -38.88 -16.09
CA GLU A 225 -18.76 -40.32 -15.92
C GLU A 225 -20.22 -40.79 -16.05
N LYS A 226 -21.18 -40.04 -15.48
CA LYS A 226 -22.62 -40.32 -15.64
C LYS A 226 -23.02 -40.25 -17.12
N VAL A 227 -22.65 -39.19 -17.81
CA VAL A 227 -22.96 -39.01 -19.25
C VAL A 227 -22.33 -40.13 -20.07
N ARG A 228 -21.07 -40.51 -19.81
CA ARG A 228 -20.38 -41.60 -20.50
C ARG A 228 -21.12 -42.93 -20.32
N LYS A 229 -21.48 -43.30 -19.09
CA LYS A 229 -22.27 -44.52 -18.79
C LYS A 229 -23.66 -44.48 -19.46
N LEU A 230 -24.30 -43.31 -19.55
CA LEU A 230 -25.58 -43.15 -20.24
C LEU A 230 -25.46 -43.39 -21.75
N VAL A 231 -24.36 -42.94 -22.34
CA VAL A 231 -24.07 -43.19 -23.76
C VAL A 231 -23.82 -44.68 -24.01
N ASP A 232 -23.07 -45.34 -23.14
CA ASP A 232 -22.75 -46.77 -23.28
C ASP A 232 -23.99 -47.66 -23.12
N THR A 233 -24.85 -47.35 -22.15
CA THR A 233 -26.14 -48.04 -21.98
C THR A 233 -27.07 -47.83 -23.18
N ASN A 234 -27.13 -46.62 -23.74
CA ASN A 234 -27.87 -46.35 -24.98
C ASN A 234 -27.32 -47.11 -26.19
N LYS A 235 -25.99 -47.20 -26.34
CA LYS A 235 -25.37 -48.01 -27.42
C LYS A 235 -25.78 -49.47 -27.31
N LYS A 236 -25.79 -50.03 -26.09
CA LYS A 236 -26.22 -51.41 -25.86
C LYS A 236 -27.69 -51.61 -26.23
N MET A 237 -28.59 -50.74 -25.76
CA MET A 237 -30.02 -50.85 -26.08
C MET A 237 -30.30 -50.74 -27.59
N ARG A 238 -29.59 -49.86 -28.31
CA ARG A 238 -29.72 -49.76 -29.77
C ARG A 238 -29.33 -51.07 -30.47
N LYS A 239 -28.24 -51.68 -30.04
CA LYS A 239 -27.83 -53.00 -30.54
C LYS A 239 -28.89 -54.07 -30.26
N ASP A 240 -29.43 -54.09 -29.04
CA ASP A 240 -30.50 -55.03 -28.67
C ASP A 240 -31.75 -54.83 -29.53
N ILE A 241 -32.12 -53.58 -29.88
CA ILE A 241 -33.24 -53.26 -30.80
C ILE A 241 -32.94 -53.75 -32.21
N GLU A 242 -31.75 -53.49 -32.76
CA GLU A 242 -31.36 -53.95 -34.11
C GLU A 242 -31.40 -55.48 -34.22
N GLU A 243 -30.91 -56.18 -33.19
CA GLU A 243 -31.00 -57.64 -33.11
C GLU A 243 -32.48 -58.09 -33.06
N LEU A 244 -33.33 -57.43 -32.27
CA LEU A 244 -34.75 -57.76 -32.20
C LEU A 244 -35.48 -57.51 -33.53
N GLU A 245 -35.20 -56.40 -34.21
CA GLU A 245 -35.75 -56.08 -35.52
C GLU A 245 -35.37 -57.13 -36.57
N GLN A 246 -34.11 -57.59 -36.56
CA GLN A 246 -33.65 -58.67 -37.43
C GLN A 246 -34.43 -59.97 -37.15
N THR A 247 -34.67 -60.31 -35.87
CA THR A 247 -35.48 -61.50 -35.52
C THR A 247 -36.94 -61.37 -35.95
N MET A 248 -37.53 -60.18 -35.84
CA MET A 248 -38.91 -59.90 -36.26
C MET A 248 -39.05 -59.94 -37.78
N LEU A 249 -38.09 -59.40 -38.53
CA LEU A 249 -38.03 -59.50 -39.99
C LEU A 249 -37.90 -60.95 -40.46
N ALA A 250 -37.03 -61.73 -39.82
CA ALA A 250 -36.91 -63.16 -40.11
C ALA A 250 -38.23 -63.92 -39.82
N ARG A 251 -38.95 -63.55 -38.75
CA ARG A 251 -40.27 -64.11 -38.43
C ARG A 251 -41.34 -63.69 -39.46
N ARG A 252 -41.30 -62.44 -39.93
CA ARG A 252 -42.24 -61.90 -40.93
C ARG A 252 -42.03 -62.54 -42.30
N GLN A 253 -40.79 -62.78 -42.72
CA GLN A 253 -40.48 -63.53 -43.95
C GLN A 253 -41.03 -64.96 -43.89
N ARG A 254 -40.89 -65.64 -42.74
CA ARG A 254 -41.52 -66.95 -42.49
C ARG A 254 -43.06 -66.92 -42.47
N GLN A 255 -43.66 -65.76 -42.21
CA GLN A 255 -45.12 -65.58 -42.19
C GLN A 255 -45.67 -65.14 -43.56
N ASN A 256 -44.89 -64.42 -44.36
CA ASN A 256 -45.23 -63.98 -45.72
C ASN A 256 -45.29 -65.15 -46.73
N GLU A 257 -44.59 -66.26 -46.47
CA GLU A 257 -44.77 -67.50 -47.24
C GLU A 257 -46.15 -68.16 -47.01
N ARG A 258 -46.96 -67.67 -46.06
CA ARG A 258 -48.28 -68.23 -45.70
C ARG A 258 -49.48 -67.29 -45.91
N GLY A 259 -49.29 -66.09 -46.44
CA GLY A 259 -50.34 -65.06 -46.42
C GLY A 259 -50.36 -64.17 -47.64
N ASP A 260 -50.70 -64.74 -48.81
CA ASP A 260 -51.15 -63.96 -49.97
C ASP A 260 -52.64 -64.25 -50.18
N SER A 261 -53.50 -63.40 -49.62
CA SER A 261 -54.92 -63.33 -49.96
C SER A 261 -55.59 -62.10 -49.36
N LEU A 262 -56.22 -61.34 -50.27
CA LEU A 262 -57.27 -60.33 -50.08
C LEU A 262 -56.81 -58.91 -49.71
N HIS A 263 -57.47 -57.85 -50.14
CA HIS A 263 -58.35 -57.54 -51.27
C HIS A 263 -58.58 -56.02 -51.17
N ASN A 264 -58.85 -55.42 -52.31
CA ASN A 264 -59.06 -54.01 -52.56
C ASN A 264 -60.38 -53.47 -51.98
N GLY A 265 -60.42 -52.15 -51.78
CA GLY A 265 -61.64 -51.34 -51.88
C GLY A 265 -62.24 -50.86 -50.56
N HIS A 266 -62.21 -49.54 -50.32
CA HIS A 266 -63.22 -48.78 -49.56
C HIS A 266 -63.23 -47.33 -50.10
N GLN A 267 -64.23 -47.02 -50.92
CA GLN A 267 -64.42 -45.70 -51.57
C GLN A 267 -64.91 -44.62 -50.58
N GLU A 268 -65.43 -45.00 -49.41
CA GLU A 268 -65.89 -44.08 -48.36
C GLU A 268 -64.73 -43.45 -47.56
N ASP A 269 -63.63 -44.18 -47.35
CA ASP A 269 -62.41 -43.66 -46.72
C ASP A 269 -61.78 -42.52 -47.54
N VAL A 270 -61.85 -42.62 -48.87
CA VAL A 270 -61.31 -41.62 -49.80
C VAL A 270 -62.02 -40.27 -49.68
N ASN A 271 -63.31 -40.26 -49.37
CA ASN A 271 -64.08 -39.02 -49.20
C ASN A 271 -63.82 -38.37 -47.84
N ASN A 272 -63.75 -39.16 -46.75
CA ASN A 272 -63.32 -38.66 -45.43
C ASN A 272 -61.87 -38.11 -45.47
N LEU A 273 -60.97 -38.79 -46.18
CA LEU A 273 -59.60 -38.32 -46.42
C LEU A 273 -59.58 -37.01 -47.19
N LYS A 274 -60.45 -36.83 -48.19
CA LYS A 274 -60.57 -35.56 -48.95
C LYS A 274 -61.06 -34.40 -48.08
N ASP A 275 -62.04 -34.64 -47.21
CA ASP A 275 -62.57 -33.60 -46.34
C ASP A 275 -61.58 -33.23 -45.21
N GLN A 276 -60.85 -34.21 -44.66
CA GLN A 276 -59.71 -33.95 -43.79
C GLN A 276 -58.60 -33.17 -44.50
N LEU A 277 -58.34 -33.45 -45.79
CA LEU A 277 -57.35 -32.71 -46.57
C LEU A 277 -57.75 -31.25 -46.79
N LYS A 278 -59.05 -30.98 -47.01
CA LYS A 278 -59.59 -29.63 -47.15
C LYS A 278 -59.49 -28.85 -45.84
N GLU A 279 -59.85 -29.47 -44.72
CA GLU A 279 -59.75 -28.84 -43.40
C GLU A 279 -58.28 -28.58 -43.02
N ALA A 280 -57.39 -29.53 -43.26
CA ALA A 280 -55.94 -29.33 -43.09
C ALA A 280 -55.40 -28.20 -43.99
N SER A 281 -55.90 -28.09 -45.23
CA SER A 281 -55.53 -27.01 -46.15
C SER A 281 -56.02 -25.64 -45.67
N LYS A 282 -57.20 -25.58 -45.05
CA LYS A 282 -57.74 -24.36 -44.44
C LYS A 282 -56.91 -23.94 -43.22
N GLN A 283 -56.62 -24.87 -42.32
CA GLN A 283 -55.75 -24.63 -41.16
C GLN A 283 -54.35 -24.18 -41.57
N LEU A 284 -53.78 -24.77 -42.63
CA LEU A 284 -52.52 -24.33 -43.22
C LEU A 284 -52.59 -22.86 -43.68
N GLY A 285 -53.71 -22.43 -44.27
CA GLY A 285 -53.95 -21.05 -44.67
C GLY A 285 -54.00 -20.08 -43.48
N GLU A 286 -54.68 -20.46 -42.40
CA GLU A 286 -54.74 -19.69 -41.16
C GLU A 286 -53.36 -19.55 -40.49
N TYR A 287 -52.59 -20.64 -40.43
CA TYR A 287 -51.22 -20.60 -39.90
C TYR A 287 -50.28 -19.75 -40.75
N LYS A 288 -50.44 -19.75 -42.08
CA LYS A 288 -49.67 -18.85 -42.97
C LYS A 288 -49.97 -17.38 -42.69
N LEU A 289 -51.24 -17.02 -42.47
CA LEU A 289 -51.62 -15.64 -42.13
C LEU A 289 -51.05 -15.22 -40.77
N LYS A 290 -51.17 -16.07 -39.74
CA LYS A 290 -50.59 -15.81 -38.42
C LYS A 290 -49.07 -15.67 -38.47
N LEU A 291 -48.40 -16.51 -39.27
CA LEU A 291 -46.96 -16.40 -39.48
C LEU A 291 -46.60 -15.05 -40.13
N GLN A 292 -47.35 -14.63 -41.17
CA GLN A 292 -47.12 -13.36 -41.84
C GLN A 292 -47.37 -12.16 -40.92
N GLU A 293 -48.34 -12.23 -40.01
CA GLU A 293 -48.58 -11.21 -38.98
C GLU A 293 -47.42 -11.15 -37.97
N ALA A 294 -46.96 -12.31 -37.48
CA ALA A 294 -45.82 -12.40 -36.57
C ALA A 294 -44.52 -11.90 -37.21
N GLU A 295 -44.29 -12.20 -38.49
CA GLU A 295 -43.14 -11.68 -39.26
C GLU A 295 -43.20 -10.15 -39.37
N ARG A 296 -44.37 -9.58 -39.67
CA ARG A 296 -44.58 -8.12 -39.70
C ARG A 296 -44.31 -7.50 -38.32
N GLU A 297 -44.83 -8.08 -37.25
CA GLU A 297 -44.59 -7.60 -35.89
C GLU A 297 -43.10 -7.67 -35.51
N SER A 298 -42.42 -8.76 -35.86
CA SER A 298 -40.97 -8.91 -35.67
C SER A 298 -40.18 -7.79 -36.36
N THR A 299 -40.50 -7.46 -37.61
CA THR A 299 -39.83 -6.35 -38.32
C THR A 299 -40.10 -4.98 -37.67
N ASN A 300 -41.31 -4.77 -37.14
CA ASN A 300 -41.65 -3.53 -36.43
C ASN A 300 -40.88 -3.39 -35.10
N MET A 301 -40.83 -4.47 -34.32
CA MET A 301 -40.06 -4.52 -33.07
C MET A 301 -38.56 -4.32 -33.32
N GLN A 302 -38.01 -4.90 -34.39
CA GLN A 302 -36.62 -4.70 -34.78
C GLN A 302 -36.34 -3.22 -35.11
N GLY A 303 -37.27 -2.54 -35.80
CA GLY A 303 -37.16 -1.10 -36.07
C GLY A 303 -37.23 -0.24 -34.80
N ASN A 304 -38.09 -0.60 -33.83
CA ASN A 304 -38.14 0.04 -32.51
C ASN A 304 -36.80 -0.11 -31.76
N LEU A 305 -36.25 -1.32 -31.77
CA LEU A 305 -35.00 -1.66 -31.11
C LEU A 305 -33.85 -0.81 -31.65
N ILE A 306 -33.70 -0.71 -32.98
CA ILE A 306 -32.67 0.13 -33.63
C ILE A 306 -32.80 1.60 -33.21
N ARG A 307 -34.03 2.14 -33.13
CA ARG A 307 -34.25 3.52 -32.69
C ARG A 307 -33.84 3.74 -31.24
N ILE A 308 -34.21 2.83 -30.34
CA ILE A 308 -33.88 2.90 -28.92
C ILE A 308 -32.37 2.74 -28.72
N GLU A 309 -31.72 1.80 -29.40
CA GLU A 309 -30.26 1.64 -29.38
C GLU A 309 -29.54 2.92 -29.85
N GLY A 310 -30.05 3.56 -30.90
CA GLY A 310 -29.54 4.84 -31.38
C GLY A 310 -29.69 5.96 -30.35
N GLN A 311 -30.80 6.02 -29.61
CA GLN A 311 -31.00 6.96 -28.51
C GLN A 311 -30.06 6.66 -27.34
N MET A 312 -29.94 5.40 -26.93
CA MET A 312 -29.07 4.96 -25.85
C MET A 312 -27.61 5.30 -26.13
N LYS A 313 -27.14 5.11 -27.38
CA LYS A 313 -25.79 5.48 -27.81
C LYS A 313 -25.54 6.98 -27.67
N ARG A 314 -26.50 7.83 -28.04
CA ARG A 314 -26.40 9.29 -27.87
C ARG A 314 -26.37 9.70 -26.41
N TYR A 315 -27.24 9.13 -25.56
CA TYR A 315 -27.23 9.42 -24.13
C TYR A 315 -25.94 8.96 -23.46
N LYS A 316 -25.43 7.79 -23.81
CA LYS A 316 -24.13 7.30 -23.32
C LYS A 316 -23.00 8.25 -23.69
N GLN A 317 -22.93 8.70 -24.94
CA GLN A 317 -21.92 9.65 -25.37
C GLN A 317 -22.05 11.00 -24.66
N GLY A 318 -23.28 11.47 -24.42
CA GLY A 318 -23.53 12.69 -23.65
C GLY A 318 -23.06 12.57 -22.19
N LEU A 319 -23.33 11.43 -21.56
CA LEU A 319 -22.89 11.14 -20.20
C LEU A 319 -21.36 11.08 -20.10
N GLU A 320 -20.70 10.36 -21.01
CA GLU A 320 -19.23 10.30 -21.07
C GLU A 320 -18.59 11.68 -21.28
N SER A 321 -19.24 12.57 -22.05
CA SER A 321 -18.76 13.95 -22.23
C SER A 321 -18.91 14.76 -20.94
N SER A 322 -20.04 14.65 -20.25
CA SER A 322 -20.29 15.36 -18.98
C SER A 322 -19.38 14.87 -17.86
N GLU A 323 -19.07 13.56 -17.80
CA GLU A 323 -18.10 13.02 -16.85
C GLU A 323 -16.69 13.61 -17.04
N LYS A 324 -16.25 13.75 -18.30
CA LYS A 324 -14.96 14.40 -18.60
C LYS A 324 -14.93 15.86 -18.15
N GLU A 325 -16.01 16.60 -18.39
CA GLU A 325 -16.15 17.99 -17.95
C GLU A 325 -16.11 18.10 -16.41
N ILE A 326 -16.79 17.20 -15.68
CA ILE A 326 -16.74 17.14 -14.21
C ILE A 326 -15.30 16.92 -13.72
N ASP A 327 -14.55 16.02 -14.36
CA ASP A 327 -13.17 15.74 -13.96
C ASP A 327 -12.22 16.90 -14.26
N GLU A 328 -12.46 17.66 -15.33
CA GLU A 328 -11.75 18.91 -15.63
C GLU A 328 -12.04 19.98 -14.58
N LEU A 329 -13.32 20.23 -14.28
CA LEU A 329 -13.73 21.17 -13.23
C LEU A 329 -13.19 20.78 -11.86
N ARG A 330 -13.09 19.48 -11.55
CA ARG A 330 -12.45 19.01 -10.30
C ARG A 330 -10.96 19.30 -10.25
N LYS A 331 -10.25 19.18 -11.38
CA LYS A 331 -8.82 19.55 -11.46
C LYS A 331 -8.65 21.05 -11.28
N GLU A 332 -9.46 21.84 -11.95
CA GLU A 332 -9.44 23.30 -11.87
C GLU A 332 -9.81 23.81 -10.47
N ASN A 333 -10.78 23.16 -9.80
CA ASN A 333 -11.11 23.48 -8.42
C ASN A 333 -9.94 23.22 -7.46
N ARG A 334 -9.15 22.17 -7.70
CA ARG A 334 -7.95 21.86 -6.89
C ARG A 334 -6.84 22.88 -7.12
N THR A 335 -6.64 23.35 -8.36
CA THR A 335 -5.65 24.38 -8.66
C THR A 335 -6.04 25.71 -8.05
N LEU A 336 -7.29 26.15 -8.23
CA LEU A 336 -7.80 27.38 -7.63
C LEU A 336 -7.74 27.35 -6.10
N LYS A 337 -8.04 26.22 -5.45
CA LYS A 337 -7.88 26.06 -3.99
C LYS A 337 -6.42 26.19 -3.55
N LYS A 338 -5.47 25.73 -4.35
CA LYS A 338 -4.05 25.88 -4.06
C LYS A 338 -3.64 27.35 -4.21
N GLU A 339 -4.01 27.99 -5.32
CA GLU A 339 -3.73 29.41 -5.57
C GLU A 339 -4.34 30.31 -4.49
N LEU A 340 -5.55 30.02 -4.03
CA LEU A 340 -6.19 30.74 -2.93
C LEU A 340 -5.38 30.62 -1.62
N ARG A 341 -4.87 29.42 -1.30
CA ARG A 341 -4.02 29.22 -0.10
C ARG A 341 -2.70 29.96 -0.24
N ASP A 342 -2.05 29.88 -1.39
CA ASP A 342 -0.78 30.55 -1.66
C ASP A 342 -0.95 32.08 -1.57
N ALA A 343 -2.03 32.62 -2.14
CA ALA A 343 -2.38 34.04 -2.02
C ALA A 343 -2.72 34.47 -0.59
N THR A 344 -3.39 33.60 0.18
CA THR A 344 -3.71 33.87 1.60
C THR A 344 -2.43 33.92 2.44
N ASN A 345 -1.51 32.98 2.24
CA ASN A 345 -0.21 32.97 2.93
C ASN A 345 0.59 34.24 2.59
N SER A 346 0.65 34.62 1.31
CA SER A 346 1.32 35.86 0.88
C SER A 346 0.67 37.10 1.50
N LEU A 347 -0.65 37.14 1.59
CA LEU A 347 -1.37 38.23 2.27
C LEU A 347 -1.00 38.31 3.75
N ASP A 348 -0.89 37.18 4.44
CA ASP A 348 -0.54 37.16 5.87
C ASP A 348 0.92 37.57 6.11
N GLU A 349 1.86 37.17 5.25
CA GLU A 349 3.24 37.68 5.26
C GLU A 349 3.29 39.21 5.06
N VAL A 350 2.52 39.73 4.11
CA VAL A 350 2.42 41.18 3.88
C VAL A 350 1.77 41.88 5.07
N LYS A 351 0.76 41.29 5.72
CA LYS A 351 0.17 41.85 6.94
C LYS A 351 1.16 41.89 8.10
N ASP A 352 1.97 40.84 8.29
CA ASP A 352 2.96 40.80 9.36
C ASP A 352 4.08 41.80 9.12
N THR A 353 4.59 41.92 7.90
CA THR A 353 5.55 42.98 7.54
C THR A 353 4.95 44.36 7.75
N ASN A 354 3.68 44.58 7.40
CA ASN A 354 3.00 45.86 7.65
C ASN A 354 2.83 46.14 9.16
N ARG A 355 2.45 45.16 9.97
CA ARG A 355 2.40 45.28 11.45
C ARG A 355 3.76 45.68 12.04
N HIS A 356 4.85 45.07 11.55
CA HIS A 356 6.20 45.43 11.97
C HIS A 356 6.56 46.87 11.58
N LEU A 357 6.22 47.30 10.36
CA LEU A 357 6.44 48.67 9.90
C LEU A 357 5.61 49.68 10.69
N GLN A 358 4.33 49.40 10.95
CA GLN A 358 3.46 50.21 11.80
C GLN A 358 4.03 50.35 13.21
N SER A 359 4.48 49.24 13.82
CA SER A 359 5.10 49.25 15.15
C SER A 359 6.38 50.11 15.17
N ARG A 360 7.18 50.07 14.10
CA ARG A 360 8.39 50.91 13.96
C ARG A 360 8.04 52.39 13.77
N LEU A 361 7.01 52.69 12.98
CA LEU A 361 6.49 54.04 12.80
C LEU A 361 5.94 54.62 14.11
N GLU A 362 5.23 53.81 14.89
CA GLU A 362 4.70 54.21 16.19
C GLU A 362 5.83 54.55 17.17
N LYS A 363 6.88 53.72 17.23
CA LYS A 363 8.11 54.03 18.00
C LYS A 363 8.78 55.34 17.59
N LEU A 364 8.82 55.64 16.28
CA LEU A 364 9.36 56.90 15.76
C LEU A 364 8.45 58.10 16.05
N ARG A 365 7.13 57.89 16.10
CA ARG A 365 6.17 58.93 16.51
C ARG A 365 6.27 59.22 18.00
N SER A 366 6.37 58.19 18.84
CA SER A 366 6.56 58.35 20.28
C SER A 366 7.92 58.99 20.61
N SER A 367 8.98 58.70 19.83
CA SER A 367 10.28 59.38 20.03
C SER A 367 10.27 60.85 19.58
N ARG A 368 9.38 61.24 18.67
CA ARG A 368 9.12 62.63 18.28
C ARG A 368 8.09 63.35 19.17
N GLY A 369 7.40 62.61 20.04
CA GLY A 369 6.28 63.11 20.86
C GLY A 369 6.62 63.42 22.31
N LEU A 370 7.88 63.66 22.66
CA LEU A 370 8.26 64.23 23.97
C LEU A 370 8.17 65.77 23.89
N PRO A 371 7.44 66.42 24.82
CA PRO A 371 7.10 67.83 24.72
C PRO A 371 8.29 68.73 25.01
N ALA A 372 8.44 69.76 24.18
CA ALA A 372 9.01 71.01 24.62
C ALA A 372 8.18 71.54 25.79
N SER A 373 8.75 71.52 26.99
CA SER A 373 8.40 72.46 28.05
C SER A 373 9.57 72.61 29.03
N SER A 374 9.86 73.87 29.34
CA SER A 374 10.73 74.41 30.39
C SER A 374 12.23 74.10 30.34
N ALA A 375 12.98 75.04 29.75
CA ALA A 375 14.25 75.50 30.32
C ALA A 375 14.10 77.01 30.56
N ASP A 376 14.12 77.42 31.82
CA ASP A 376 14.22 78.81 32.27
C ASP A 376 15.52 79.45 31.74
N ILE A 377 15.41 80.64 31.14
CA ILE A 377 16.17 81.90 31.37
C ILE A 377 15.53 82.99 30.51
#